data_AF-A0A7G6VWI7-F1
#
_entry.id   AF-A0A7G6VWI7-F1
#
_cell.length_a   1.000
_cell.length_b   1.000
_cell.length_c   1.000
_cell.angle_alpha   90.00
_cell.angle_beta   90.00
_cell.angle_gamma   90.00
#
_symmetry.space_group_name_H-M   'P 1'
#
loop_
_entity.id
_entity.type
_entity.pdbx_description
1 polymer ?
#
loop_
_entity_poly.entity_id
_entity_poly.type
_entity_poly.pdbx_seq_one_letter_code
_entity_poly.pdbx_strand_id
1 'polypeptide(L)'
;MKKTALALGLIASAALSVPAAQAQGTTNPDLRCAAWAMLAGAQEQDEGKKNALGFMMAYFIGRYEQASGGKIQMQITPQTMEDVLGDIDEANAVCGPRANDFGQRLQQTLKGMQAPASQAQGR
;
A
#
# COMPACT_ATOMS: atom_id res chain seq x y z
N MET A 1 -3.67 74.83 -2.22
CA MET A 1 -2.97 73.52 -2.16
C MET A 1 -3.99 72.44 -1.82
N LYS A 2 -4.32 71.56 -2.77
CA LYS A 2 -4.93 70.24 -2.53
C LYS A 2 -4.86 69.44 -3.83
N LYS A 3 -3.98 68.45 -3.84
CA LYS A 3 -3.80 67.45 -4.90
C LYS A 3 -4.82 66.33 -4.63
N THR A 4 -5.61 65.94 -5.62
CA THR A 4 -6.34 64.67 -5.59
C THR A 4 -6.11 63.94 -6.90
N ALA A 5 -5.50 62.77 -6.76
CA ALA A 5 -4.89 61.96 -7.80
C ALA A 5 -5.90 61.02 -8.47
N LEU A 6 -5.56 60.63 -9.70
CA LEU A 6 -6.15 59.56 -10.49
C LEU A 6 -6.14 58.23 -9.72
N ALA A 7 -7.23 57.46 -9.83
CA ALA A 7 -7.25 56.03 -9.56
C ALA A 7 -7.77 55.30 -10.81
N LEU A 8 -6.83 54.84 -11.65
CA LEU A 8 -7.07 53.85 -12.70
C LEU A 8 -7.03 52.47 -12.03
N GLY A 9 -8.21 51.83 -11.94
CA GLY A 9 -8.33 50.46 -11.44
C GLY A 9 -7.77 49.47 -12.46
N LEU A 10 -6.59 48.91 -12.16
CA LEU A 10 -6.11 47.68 -12.80
C LEU A 10 -6.71 46.48 -12.05
N ILE A 11 -7.61 45.77 -12.71
CA ILE A 11 -8.11 44.46 -12.28
C ILE A 11 -6.97 43.47 -12.53
N ALA A 12 -6.17 43.20 -11.49
CA ALA A 12 -5.17 42.15 -11.50
C ALA A 12 -5.89 40.80 -11.43
N SER A 13 -5.98 40.11 -12.56
CA SER A 13 -6.36 38.71 -12.62
C SER A 13 -5.39 37.89 -11.78
N ALA A 14 -5.80 37.55 -10.55
CA ALA A 14 -5.10 36.61 -9.70
C ALA A 14 -5.18 35.23 -10.34
N ALA A 15 -4.20 34.91 -11.19
CA ALA A 15 -3.91 33.54 -11.59
C ALA A 15 -3.49 32.80 -10.31
N LEU A 16 -4.42 32.02 -9.76
CA LEU A 16 -4.14 31.05 -8.72
C LEU A 16 -3.23 29.97 -9.33
N SER A 17 -1.93 30.17 -9.18
CA SER A 17 -0.90 29.16 -9.43
C SER A 17 -1.04 28.07 -8.36
N VAL A 18 -1.93 27.11 -8.60
CA VAL A 18 -1.90 25.84 -7.86
C VAL A 18 -0.64 25.10 -8.30
N PRO A 19 0.26 24.70 -7.38
CA PRO A 19 1.36 23.84 -7.75
C PRO A 19 0.76 22.50 -8.16
N ALA A 20 0.89 22.15 -9.44
CA ALA A 20 0.71 20.79 -9.90
C ALA A 20 1.83 19.95 -9.26
N ALA A 21 1.59 19.44 -8.05
CA ALA A 21 2.38 18.37 -7.49
C ALA A 21 2.35 17.24 -8.51
N GLN A 22 3.52 16.99 -9.10
CA GLN A 22 3.72 15.96 -10.11
C GLN A 22 3.31 14.63 -9.49
N ALA A 23 2.16 14.10 -9.90
CA ALA A 23 1.80 12.71 -9.71
C ALA A 23 2.72 11.87 -10.60
N GLN A 24 4.00 11.76 -10.22
CA GLN A 24 4.84 10.66 -10.65
C GLN A 24 4.09 9.42 -10.19
N GLY A 25 3.54 8.66 -11.15
CA GLY A 25 2.55 7.62 -10.91
C GLY A 25 2.98 6.69 -9.77
N THR A 26 2.44 6.91 -8.58
CA THR A 26 2.77 6.13 -7.41
C THR A 26 2.22 4.73 -7.66
N THR A 27 3.09 3.74 -7.81
CA THR A 27 2.68 2.34 -7.89
C THR A 27 1.70 2.05 -6.76
N ASN A 28 0.59 1.38 -7.08
CA ASN A 28 -0.41 1.06 -6.08
C ASN A 28 0.28 0.36 -4.89
N PRO A 29 0.09 0.84 -3.64
CA PRO A 29 0.86 0.34 -2.52
C PRO A 29 0.55 -1.13 -2.20
N ASP A 30 -0.69 -1.59 -2.45
CA ASP A 30 -1.04 -2.99 -2.25
C ASP A 30 -0.41 -3.86 -3.36
N LEU A 31 -0.30 -3.35 -4.60
CA LEU A 31 0.44 -4.00 -5.68
C LEU A 31 1.94 -4.12 -5.35
N ARG A 32 2.56 -3.05 -4.86
CA ARG A 32 3.96 -3.05 -4.41
C ARG A 32 4.18 -4.06 -3.28
N CYS A 33 3.28 -4.11 -2.30
CA CYS A 33 3.42 -5.03 -1.17
C CYS A 33 3.14 -6.49 -1.52
N ALA A 34 2.32 -6.76 -2.53
CA ALA A 34 2.20 -8.10 -3.10
C ALA A 34 3.51 -8.55 -3.76
N ALA A 35 4.13 -7.69 -4.58
CA ALA A 35 5.44 -7.96 -5.20
C ALA A 35 6.54 -8.17 -4.16
N TRP A 36 6.59 -7.29 -3.15
CA TRP A 36 7.54 -7.36 -2.04
C TRP A 36 7.43 -8.69 -1.28
N ALA A 37 6.20 -9.10 -0.91
CA ALA A 37 5.98 -10.35 -0.19
C ALA A 37 6.35 -11.58 -1.05
N MET A 38 6.09 -11.52 -2.36
CA MET A 38 6.46 -12.57 -3.31
C MET A 38 7.98 -12.71 -3.43
N LEU A 39 8.72 -11.60 -3.58
CA LEU A 39 10.18 -11.60 -3.64
C LEU A 39 10.81 -12.04 -2.31
N ALA A 40 10.30 -11.54 -1.18
CA ALA A 40 10.77 -11.94 0.14
C ALA A 40 10.53 -13.44 0.38
N GLY A 41 9.35 -13.95 0.03
CA GLY A 41 9.01 -15.36 0.20
C GLY A 41 9.82 -16.31 -0.68
N ALA A 42 10.28 -15.84 -1.85
CA ALA A 42 11.15 -16.61 -2.73
C ALA A 42 12.58 -16.76 -2.17
N GLN A 43 13.03 -15.84 -1.32
CA GLN A 43 14.37 -15.82 -0.72
C GLN A 43 14.42 -16.39 0.69
N GLU A 44 13.26 -16.52 1.35
CA GLU A 44 13.16 -17.02 2.71
C GLU A 44 13.32 -18.56 2.76
N GLN A 45 14.09 -19.04 3.74
CA GLN A 45 14.37 -20.46 3.95
C GLN A 45 13.59 -21.02 5.15
N ASP A 46 13.18 -20.17 6.09
CA ASP A 46 12.32 -20.60 7.19
C ASP A 46 10.88 -20.78 6.69
N GLU A 47 10.39 -22.02 6.71
CA GLU A 47 9.05 -22.38 6.22
C GLU A 47 7.92 -21.63 6.98
N GLY A 48 8.12 -21.31 8.26
CA GLY A 48 7.16 -20.54 9.04
C GLY A 48 7.02 -19.11 8.52
N LYS A 49 8.15 -18.43 8.30
CA LYS A 49 8.18 -17.08 7.72
C LYS A 49 7.72 -17.07 6.27
N LYS A 50 8.08 -18.07 5.49
CA LYS A 50 7.61 -18.23 4.10
C LYS A 50 6.09 -18.36 4.03
N ASN A 51 5.48 -19.14 4.93
CA ASN A 51 4.03 -19.21 5.05
C ASN A 51 3.42 -17.86 5.45
N ALA A 52 4.02 -17.15 6.40
CA ALA A 52 3.57 -15.81 6.78
C ALA A 52 3.61 -14.83 5.59
N LEU A 53 4.68 -14.84 4.80
CA LEU A 53 4.81 -14.04 3.58
C LEU A 53 3.78 -14.45 2.52
N GLY A 54 3.46 -15.74 2.40
CA GLY A 54 2.38 -16.24 1.54
C GLY A 54 1.00 -15.67 1.93
N PHE A 55 0.69 -15.60 3.23
CA PHE A 55 -0.54 -14.95 3.70
C PHE A 55 -0.55 -13.44 3.42
N MET A 56 0.58 -12.76 3.60
CA MET A 56 0.71 -11.33 3.27
C MET A 56 0.53 -11.08 1.78
N MET A 57 1.15 -11.90 0.93
CA MET A 57 1.00 -11.85 -0.53
C MET A 57 -0.48 -11.96 -0.91
N ALA A 58 -1.17 -13.01 -0.45
CA ALA A 58 -2.59 -13.20 -0.75
C ALA A 58 -3.47 -12.04 -0.24
N TYR A 59 -3.16 -11.50 0.94
CA TYR A 59 -3.87 -10.36 1.52
C TYR A 59 -3.74 -9.10 0.65
N PHE A 60 -2.52 -8.74 0.25
CA PHE A 60 -2.30 -7.55 -0.57
C PHE A 60 -2.83 -7.70 -2.00
N ILE A 61 -2.76 -8.91 -2.57
CA ILE A 61 -3.43 -9.24 -3.84
C ILE A 61 -4.92 -8.96 -3.74
N GLY A 62 -5.59 -9.52 -2.74
CA GLY A 62 -7.04 -9.35 -2.58
C GLY A 62 -7.45 -7.88 -2.44
N ARG A 63 -6.67 -7.08 -1.71
CA ARG A 63 -6.91 -5.64 -1.58
C ARG A 63 -6.69 -4.88 -2.89
N TYR A 64 -5.59 -5.16 -3.59
CA TYR A 64 -5.32 -4.57 -4.89
C TYR A 64 -6.45 -4.84 -5.88
N GLU A 65 -6.85 -6.12 -6.03
CA GLU A 65 -7.89 -6.50 -6.98
C GLU A 65 -9.25 -5.88 -6.63
N GLN A 66 -9.58 -5.82 -5.33
CA GLN A 66 -10.81 -5.20 -4.85
C GLN A 66 -10.82 -3.68 -5.09
N ALA A 67 -9.71 -2.99 -4.87
CA ALA A 67 -9.64 -1.53 -5.00
C ALA A 67 -9.51 -1.06 -6.46
N SER A 68 -8.81 -1.83 -7.31
CA SER A 68 -8.51 -1.44 -8.69
C SER A 68 -9.47 -2.03 -9.72
N GLY A 69 -10.14 -3.15 -9.41
CA GLY A 69 -10.82 -3.99 -10.41
C GLY A 69 -9.86 -4.75 -11.34
N GLY A 70 -8.54 -4.56 -11.18
CA GLY A 70 -7.50 -5.23 -11.94
C GLY A 70 -7.18 -6.62 -11.40
N LYS A 71 -6.36 -7.36 -12.17
CA LYS A 71 -5.90 -8.71 -11.82
C LYS A 71 -4.40 -8.75 -11.61
N ILE A 72 -3.96 -9.41 -10.55
CA ILE A 72 -2.54 -9.39 -10.15
C ILE A 72 -1.63 -9.98 -11.23
N GLN A 73 -2.05 -11.05 -11.89
CA GLN A 73 -1.27 -11.72 -12.94
C GLN A 73 -1.05 -10.85 -14.19
N MET A 74 -1.82 -9.78 -14.35
CA MET A 74 -1.63 -8.81 -15.43
C MET A 74 -0.65 -7.70 -15.05
N GLN A 75 -0.31 -7.57 -13.77
CA GLN A 75 0.50 -6.47 -13.23
C GLN A 75 1.86 -6.94 -12.74
N ILE A 76 1.93 -8.12 -12.12
CA ILE A 76 3.18 -8.72 -11.65
C ILE A 76 3.53 -9.86 -12.60
N THR A 77 4.52 -9.61 -13.44
CA THR A 77 5.18 -10.59 -14.31
C THR A 77 6.67 -10.55 -14.03
N PRO A 78 7.46 -11.53 -14.52
CA PRO A 78 8.91 -11.45 -14.42
C PRO A 78 9.51 -10.15 -14.99
N GLN A 79 8.86 -9.55 -15.99
CA GLN A 79 9.31 -8.33 -16.65
C GLN A 79 8.93 -7.05 -15.90
N THR A 80 7.85 -7.08 -15.11
CA THR A 80 7.36 -5.90 -14.39
C THR A 80 7.68 -5.91 -12.89
N MET A 81 8.20 -7.02 -12.36
CA MET A 81 8.47 -7.19 -10.93
C MET A 81 9.35 -6.07 -10.36
N GLU A 82 10.46 -5.74 -11.03
CA GLU A 82 11.39 -4.70 -10.58
C GLU A 82 10.73 -3.32 -10.58
N ASP A 83 9.98 -2.98 -11.63
CA ASP A 83 9.26 -1.71 -11.73
C ASP A 83 8.15 -1.57 -10.69
N VAL A 84 7.40 -2.65 -10.45
CA VAL A 84 6.33 -2.68 -9.45
C VAL A 84 6.89 -2.54 -8.04
N LEU A 85 7.96 -3.28 -7.76
CA LEU A 85 8.60 -3.24 -6.45
C LEU A 85 9.26 -1.87 -6.20
N GLY A 86 9.92 -1.34 -7.22
CA GLY A 86 10.73 -0.13 -7.14
C GLY A 86 11.97 -0.36 -6.27
N ASP A 87 12.41 0.71 -5.60
CA ASP A 87 13.49 0.63 -4.63
C ASP A 87 13.11 -0.27 -3.44
N ILE A 88 14.04 -1.14 -3.02
CA ILE A 88 13.80 -2.13 -1.96
C ILE A 88 13.64 -1.47 -0.60
N ASP A 89 14.40 -0.41 -0.30
CA ASP A 89 14.31 0.28 0.99
C ASP A 89 12.99 1.05 1.09
N GLU A 90 12.53 1.66 0.00
CA GLU A 90 11.18 2.24 -0.08
C GLU A 90 10.10 1.17 0.06
N ALA A 91 10.24 0.03 -0.61
CA ALA A 91 9.30 -1.07 -0.49
C ALA A 91 9.24 -1.59 0.96
N ASN A 92 10.37 -1.73 1.64
CA ASN A 92 10.44 -2.11 3.06
C ASN A 92 9.74 -1.06 3.94
N ALA A 93 9.98 0.23 3.70
CA ALA A 93 9.38 1.32 4.47
C ALA A 93 7.86 1.40 4.30
N VAL A 94 7.33 1.06 3.12
CA VAL A 94 5.88 1.04 2.84
C VAL A 94 5.23 -0.25 3.31
N CYS A 95 5.84 -1.40 3.03
CA CYS A 95 5.22 -2.71 3.19
C CYS A 95 5.44 -3.32 4.56
N GLY A 96 6.57 -3.05 5.23
CA GLY A 96 6.84 -3.51 6.58
C GLY A 96 5.75 -3.11 7.59
N PRO A 97 5.39 -1.82 7.70
CA PRO A 97 4.32 -1.37 8.60
C PRO A 97 2.96 -1.98 8.26
N ARG A 98 2.62 -2.12 6.97
CA ARG A 98 1.34 -2.70 6.51
C ARG A 98 1.26 -4.19 6.80
N ALA A 99 2.35 -4.92 6.59
CA ALA A 99 2.47 -6.33 6.92
C ALA A 99 2.33 -6.55 8.43
N ASN A 100 2.96 -5.70 9.25
CA ASN A 100 2.82 -5.73 10.70
C ASN A 100 1.38 -5.46 11.16
N ASP A 101 0.70 -4.45 10.61
CA ASP A 101 -0.73 -4.19 10.88
C ASP A 101 -1.60 -5.43 10.58
N PHE A 102 -1.42 -6.02 9.39
CA PHE A 102 -2.12 -7.24 9.02
C PHE A 102 -1.82 -8.39 9.99
N GLY A 103 -0.55 -8.62 10.34
CA GLY A 103 -0.15 -9.67 11.28
C GLY A 103 -0.78 -9.49 12.66
N GLN A 104 -0.81 -8.26 13.18
CA GLN A 104 -1.46 -7.95 14.46
C GLN A 104 -2.97 -8.24 14.43
N ARG A 105 -3.66 -7.82 13.36
CA ARG A 105 -5.10 -8.09 13.17
C ARG A 105 -5.39 -9.59 13.05
N LEU A 106 -4.56 -10.31 12.30
CA LEU A 106 -4.68 -11.76 12.15
C LEU A 106 -4.49 -12.45 13.51
N GLN A 107 -3.45 -12.07 14.27
CA GLN A 107 -3.21 -12.61 15.61
C GLN A 107 -4.39 -12.35 16.56
N GLN A 108 -4.95 -11.14 16.55
CA GLN A 108 -6.13 -10.81 17.36
C GLN A 108 -7.34 -11.66 16.97
N THR A 109 -7.57 -11.85 15.66
CA THR A 109 -8.65 -12.70 15.14
C THR A 109 -8.47 -14.14 15.59
N LEU A 110 -7.26 -14.70 15.45
CA LEU A 110 -6.95 -16.07 15.88
C LEU A 110 -7.14 -16.27 17.39
N LYS A 111 -6.71 -15.30 18.21
CA LYS A 111 -6.94 -15.33 19.67
C LYS A 111 -8.43 -15.37 20.00
N GLY A 112 -9.26 -14.64 19.26
CA GLY A 112 -10.72 -14.65 19.43
C GLY A 112 -11.40 -15.94 19.00
N MET A 113 -10.79 -16.71 18.09
CA MET A 113 -11.31 -18.01 17.63
C MET A 113 -10.87 -19.20 18.49
N GLN A 114 -9.86 -19.04 19.33
CA GLN A 114 -9.47 -20.06 20.30
C GLN A 114 -10.53 -20.13 21.40
N ALA A 115 -11.56 -20.96 21.18
CA ALA A 115 -12.47 -21.36 22.24
C ALA A 115 -11.67 -22.02 23.37
N PRO A 116 -12.02 -21.81 24.64
CA PRO A 116 -11.40 -22.58 25.73
C PRO A 116 -11.62 -24.07 25.45
N ALA A 117 -10.56 -24.87 25.59
CA ALA A 117 -10.55 -26.30 25.30
C ALA A 117 -11.68 -27.10 25.98
N SER A 118 -12.28 -26.54 27.04
CA SER A 118 -13.44 -27.07 27.74
C SER A 118 -14.75 -27.10 26.93
N GLN A 119 -14.85 -26.46 25.76
CA GLN A 119 -16.05 -26.50 24.90
C GLN A 119 -15.92 -27.40 23.66
N ALA A 120 -14.74 -27.94 23.38
CA ALA A 120 -14.51 -28.84 22.24
C ALA A 120 -14.76 -30.32 22.57
N GLN A 121 -14.83 -30.70 23.85
CA GLN A 121 -15.02 -32.09 24.30
C GLN A 121 -16.50 -32.53 24.41
N GLY A 122 -17.45 -31.67 23.99
CA GLY A 122 -18.89 -31.93 24.13
C GLY A 122 -19.64 -32.14 22.82
N ARG A 123 -18.96 -32.43 21.70
CA ARG A 123 -19.58 -32.78 20.42
C ARG A 123 -19.04 -34.09 19.89
#